data_AF-A0AAN9T8Q1-F1
#
_entry.id   AF-A0AAN9T8Q1-F1
#
_cell.length_a   1.000
_cell.length_b   1.000
_cell.length_c   1.000
_cell.angle_alpha   90.00
_cell.angle_beta   90.00
_cell.angle_gamma   90.00
#
_symmetry.space_group_name_H-M   'P 1'
#
loop_
_entity.id
_entity.type
_entity.pdbx_description
1 polymer ?
#
loop_
_entity_poly.entity_id
_entity_poly.type
_entity_poly.pdbx_seq_one_letter_code
_entity_poly.pdbx_strand_id
1 'polypeptide(L)'
;MLDDVGVILVALRYKLEIVVFKQQDGQMWQYLVQNDDRGEEVVDPELVSEIHERLAHLCSENEAPAEDSTPTFNPGQLEACDNIPDEDSRLYVIDNESKKIAKEVNLSGHQKLFNIRVKPTEAPYLCIRHDVDGILWKLNYENTNVCEHVSTLNAFGYVLASKQWKYSTCSPDFSYSVIAATKQNLFVYKQNCHVDSELRNRKTNQKFSKVGKQYLISLNTTDEILGLRATNEFVVVLTSNCVHLFDMKDIE
;
A
#
# COMPACT_ATOMS: atom_id res chain seq x y z
N MET A 1 26.65 24.15 8.57
CA MET A 1 25.44 24.88 9.02
C MET A 1 24.43 23.87 9.56
N LEU A 2 24.85 23.09 10.55
CA LEU A 2 24.04 22.15 11.35
C LEU A 2 24.37 22.40 12.83
N ASP A 3 24.65 23.66 13.15
CA ASP A 3 24.96 24.07 14.50
C ASP A 3 23.62 24.45 15.14
N ASP A 4 23.16 23.58 16.04
CA ASP A 4 21.99 23.74 16.90
C ASP A 4 20.61 23.63 16.25
N VAL A 5 20.39 22.53 15.53
CA VAL A 5 19.03 22.05 15.21
C VAL A 5 18.69 20.84 16.07
N GLY A 6 17.57 20.91 16.79
CA GLY A 6 16.99 19.72 17.43
C GLY A 6 16.52 18.75 16.36
N VAL A 7 16.99 17.51 16.40
CA VAL A 7 16.61 16.46 15.43
C VAL A 7 15.87 15.35 16.17
N ILE A 8 14.66 15.03 15.69
CA ILE A 8 13.95 13.82 16.11
C ILE A 8 14.08 12.80 14.98
N LEU A 9 14.68 11.66 15.31
CA LEU A 9 14.85 10.54 14.38
C LEU A 9 13.78 9.48 14.68
N VAL A 10 12.92 9.22 13.70
CA VAL A 10 11.96 8.13 13.76
C VAL A 10 12.38 7.07 12.76
N ALA A 11 12.98 6.01 13.29
CA ALA A 11 13.42 4.87 12.50
C ALA A 11 12.27 3.86 12.38
N LEU A 12 11.59 3.87 11.23
CA LEU A 12 10.66 2.82 10.84
C LEU A 12 11.40 1.78 10.00
N ARG A 13 10.82 0.59 9.90
CA ARG A 13 11.49 -0.60 9.36
C ARG A 13 11.97 -0.49 7.90
N TYR A 14 11.45 0.46 7.12
CA TYR A 14 11.83 0.74 5.72
C TYR A 14 11.88 2.22 5.37
N LYS A 15 11.76 3.11 6.35
CA LYS A 15 11.78 4.55 6.14
C LYS A 15 12.50 5.18 7.31
N LEU A 16 13.50 5.98 7.02
CA LEU A 16 14.10 6.87 7.99
C LEU A 16 13.38 8.20 7.85
N GLU A 17 12.53 8.53 8.82
CA GLU A 17 11.94 9.86 8.91
C GLU A 17 12.81 10.72 9.81
N ILE A 18 13.22 11.87 9.27
CA ILE A 18 14.03 12.86 9.98
C ILE A 18 13.18 14.11 10.10
N VAL A 19 12.83 14.49 11.33
CA VAL A 19 12.11 15.73 11.61
C VAL A 19 13.12 16.77 12.11
N VAL A 20 13.17 17.90 11.42
CA VAL A 20 14.15 18.97 11.62
C VAL A 20 13.40 20.27 11.92
N PHE A 21 13.75 20.97 13.00
CA PHE A 21 13.11 22.23 13.38
C PHE A 21 13.92 23.43 12.89
N LYS A 22 13.25 24.41 12.28
CA LYS A 22 13.89 25.66 11.87
C LYS A 22 14.22 26.50 13.10
N GLN A 23 15.41 27.09 13.13
CA GLN A 23 15.82 27.97 14.23
C GLN A 23 15.01 29.26 14.27
N GLN A 24 14.63 29.78 13.10
CA GLN A 24 13.79 30.97 12.95
C GLN A 24 12.49 30.61 12.25
N ASP A 25 11.37 31.04 12.83
CA ASP A 25 10.05 30.85 12.25
C ASP A 25 9.90 31.68 10.96
N GLY A 26 9.24 31.11 9.95
CA GLY A 26 9.07 31.75 8.62
C GLY A 26 10.29 31.70 7.68
N GLN A 27 11.42 31.10 8.07
CA GLN A 27 12.58 30.95 7.18
C GLN A 27 12.30 29.89 6.10
N MET A 28 12.48 30.23 4.81
CA MET A 28 12.38 29.26 3.72
C MET A 28 13.75 28.63 3.43
N TRP A 29 13.79 27.32 3.22
CA TRP A 29 15.00 26.58 2.87
C TRP A 29 14.89 26.17 1.40
N GLN A 30 15.74 26.74 0.55
CA GLN A 30 15.82 26.36 -0.86
C GLN A 30 16.47 24.99 -1.06
N TYR A 31 17.24 24.54 -0.06
CA TYR A 31 17.95 23.27 -0.06
C TYR A 31 17.94 22.71 1.36
N LEU A 32 17.75 21.41 1.50
CA LEU A 32 17.91 20.72 2.78
C LEU A 32 19.41 20.60 3.16
N VAL A 33 20.26 20.38 2.15
CA VAL A 33 21.72 20.33 2.30
C VAL A 33 22.34 21.30 1.28
N GLN A 34 23.22 22.18 1.76
CA GLN A 34 23.83 23.21 0.92
C GLN A 34 24.65 22.58 -0.21
N ASN A 35 24.39 23.01 -1.45
CA ASN A 35 25.00 22.48 -2.69
C ASN A 35 24.65 21.00 -3.00
N ASP A 36 23.55 20.48 -2.47
CA ASP A 36 22.97 19.19 -2.87
C ASP A 36 21.59 19.43 -3.50
N ASP A 37 21.43 19.02 -4.76
CA ASP A 37 20.22 19.19 -5.56
C ASP A 37 19.39 17.89 -5.67
N ARG A 38 19.78 16.84 -4.94
CA ARG A 38 19.10 15.55 -4.97
C ARG A 38 17.91 15.52 -4.01
N GLY A 39 16.79 14.98 -4.50
CA GLY A 39 15.55 14.81 -3.73
C GLY A 39 14.38 15.59 -4.34
N GLU A 40 13.21 15.45 -3.72
CA GLU A 40 11.99 16.13 -4.14
C GLU A 40 11.39 16.86 -2.94
N GLU A 41 11.08 18.15 -3.11
CA GLU A 41 10.32 18.90 -2.12
C GLU A 41 8.84 18.60 -2.33
N VAL A 42 8.26 17.81 -1.42
CA VAL A 42 6.81 17.58 -1.39
C VAL A 42 6.18 18.62 -0.50
N VAL A 43 5.60 19.64 -1.14
CA VAL A 43 4.89 20.73 -0.47
C VAL A 43 3.49 20.26 -0.06
N ASP A 44 3.00 20.73 1.08
CA ASP A 44 1.65 20.45 1.54
C ASP A 44 0.62 20.83 0.44
N PRO A 45 -0.26 19.89 0.02
CA PRO A 45 -1.29 20.14 -0.98
C PRO A 45 -2.17 21.37 -0.70
N GLU A 46 -2.43 21.69 0.57
CA GLU A 46 -3.22 22.87 0.93
C GLU A 46 -2.46 24.18 0.62
N LEU A 47 -1.14 24.18 0.89
CA LEU A 47 -0.27 25.31 0.58
C LEU A 47 -0.07 25.48 -0.94
N VAL A 48 0.04 24.36 -1.67
CA VAL A 48 0.13 24.36 -3.14
C VAL A 48 -1.14 24.95 -3.74
N SER A 49 -2.33 24.60 -3.22
CA SER A 49 -3.61 25.15 -3.67
C SER A 49 -3.70 26.65 -3.46
N GLU A 50 -3.28 27.16 -2.30
CA GLU A 50 -3.26 28.61 -2.02
C GLU A 50 -2.30 29.36 -2.96
N ILE A 51 -1.14 28.78 -3.24
CA ILE A 51 -0.16 29.33 -4.18
C ILE A 51 -0.73 29.32 -5.61
N HIS A 52 -1.40 28.23 -6.01
CA HIS A 52 -2.01 28.10 -7.34
C HIS A 52 -3.14 29.11 -7.54
N GLU A 53 -4.00 29.34 -6.53
CA GLU A 53 -5.02 30.40 -6.58
C GLU A 53 -4.39 31.80 -6.73
N ARG A 54 -3.27 32.07 -6.04
CA ARG A 54 -2.56 33.35 -6.17
C ARG A 54 -1.85 33.53 -7.51
N LEU A 55 -1.44 32.44 -8.15
CA LEU A 55 -0.67 32.46 -9.40
C LEU A 55 -1.49 32.09 -10.64
N ALA A 56 -2.79 31.79 -10.48
CA ALA A 56 -3.69 31.34 -11.55
C ALA A 56 -3.68 32.27 -12.79
N HIS A 57 -3.51 33.58 -12.58
CA HIS A 57 -3.44 34.57 -13.66
C HIS A 57 -2.17 34.44 -14.55
N LEU A 58 -1.19 33.61 -14.18
CA LEU A 58 0.06 33.39 -14.92
C LEU A 58 0.11 32.04 -15.65
N CYS A 59 -0.88 31.17 -15.48
CA CYS A 59 -0.97 29.86 -16.14
C CYS A 59 -2.01 29.90 -17.27
N SER A 60 -1.59 29.64 -18.52
CA SER A 60 -2.47 29.61 -19.70
C SER A 60 -3.33 28.33 -19.69
N GLU A 61 -4.65 28.48 -19.69
CA GLU A 61 -5.65 27.39 -19.58
C GLU A 61 -5.82 26.50 -20.82
N ASN A 62 -5.12 26.75 -21.94
CA ASN A 62 -5.37 26.03 -23.20
C ASN A 62 -4.25 25.02 -23.54
N GLU A 63 -4.60 23.72 -23.56
CA GLU A 63 -3.79 22.67 -24.20
C GLU A 63 -3.75 22.83 -25.72
N ALA A 64 -2.59 22.54 -26.32
CA ALA A 64 -2.46 22.48 -27.78
C ALA A 64 -3.22 21.27 -28.34
N PRO A 65 -3.97 21.40 -29.45
CA PRO A 65 -4.76 20.28 -29.99
C PRO A 65 -3.85 19.16 -30.51
N ALA A 66 -4.10 17.94 -30.02
CA ALA A 66 -3.40 16.72 -30.43
C ALA A 66 -3.95 16.17 -31.75
N GLU A 67 -3.05 15.71 -32.63
CA GLU A 67 -3.40 15.08 -33.92
C GLU A 67 -4.08 13.72 -33.73
N ASP A 68 -5.09 13.46 -34.58
CA ASP A 68 -5.96 12.27 -34.60
C ASP A 68 -5.18 10.94 -34.58
N SER A 69 -5.06 10.34 -33.40
CA SER A 69 -4.84 8.90 -33.26
C SER A 69 -5.91 8.37 -32.30
N THR A 70 -6.89 7.64 -32.84
CA THR A 70 -7.89 6.97 -32.02
C THR A 70 -7.21 5.85 -31.23
N PRO A 71 -7.20 5.89 -29.88
CA PRO A 71 -6.60 4.81 -29.11
C PRO A 71 -7.40 3.52 -29.31
N THR A 72 -6.68 2.39 -29.41
CA THR A 72 -7.25 1.04 -29.66
C THR A 72 -8.09 0.51 -28.51
N PHE A 73 -8.17 1.26 -27.40
CA PHE A 73 -8.99 0.95 -26.24
C PHE A 73 -9.92 2.11 -25.95
N ASN A 74 -11.12 1.80 -25.44
CA ASN A 74 -12.07 2.79 -24.99
C ASN A 74 -11.63 3.30 -23.61
N PRO A 75 -11.09 4.52 -23.48
CA PRO A 75 -10.55 5.01 -22.21
C PRO A 75 -11.62 5.15 -21.12
N GLY A 76 -12.91 5.19 -21.49
CA GLY A 76 -14.03 5.18 -20.55
C GLY A 76 -14.32 3.82 -19.88
N GLN A 77 -13.55 2.76 -20.21
CA GLN A 77 -13.67 1.44 -19.60
C GLN A 77 -12.48 1.08 -18.68
N LEU A 78 -11.49 1.96 -18.55
CA LEU A 78 -10.35 1.74 -17.67
C LEU A 78 -10.77 2.01 -16.22
N GLU A 79 -10.64 0.99 -15.37
CA GLU A 79 -10.88 1.13 -13.95
C GLU A 79 -9.61 1.63 -13.24
N ALA A 80 -9.74 2.17 -12.02
CA ALA A 80 -8.58 2.65 -11.25
C ALA A 80 -7.52 1.55 -11.00
N CYS A 81 -7.92 0.28 -11.12
CA CYS A 81 -7.01 -0.85 -11.09
C CYS A 81 -6.22 -1.01 -12.41
N ASP A 82 -6.71 -0.59 -13.57
CA ASP A 82 -5.96 -0.75 -14.82
C ASP A 82 -4.76 0.20 -14.93
N ASN A 83 -4.69 1.20 -14.06
CA ASN A 83 -3.54 2.09 -13.95
C ASN A 83 -2.32 1.32 -13.48
N ILE A 84 -1.33 1.25 -14.37
CA ILE A 84 0.03 0.83 -14.05
C ILE A 84 0.65 1.97 -13.22
N PRO A 85 1.21 1.71 -12.04
CA PRO A 85 1.92 2.75 -11.29
C PRO A 85 3.09 3.27 -12.13
N ASP A 86 3.16 4.59 -12.33
CA ASP A 86 4.30 5.27 -12.98
C ASP A 86 5.57 5.28 -12.09
N GLU A 87 5.49 4.73 -10.88
CA GLU A 87 6.61 4.67 -9.94
C GLU A 87 7.65 3.61 -10.35
N ASP A 88 8.91 4.04 -10.54
CA ASP A 88 10.05 3.11 -10.63
C ASP A 88 10.29 2.49 -9.26
N SER A 89 9.86 1.25 -9.08
CA SER A 89 9.94 0.51 -7.82
C SER A 89 10.98 -0.59 -7.92
N ARG A 90 11.93 -0.61 -6.99
CA ARG A 90 12.99 -1.62 -6.97
C ARG A 90 13.18 -2.21 -5.59
N LEU A 91 13.47 -3.50 -5.56
CA LEU A 91 13.81 -4.24 -4.35
C LEU A 91 15.30 -4.56 -4.37
N TYR A 92 16.01 -4.10 -3.34
CA TYR A 92 17.42 -4.39 -3.14
C TYR A 92 17.62 -5.35 -1.99
N VAL A 93 18.45 -6.37 -2.21
CA VAL A 93 19.03 -7.19 -1.15
C VAL A 93 20.45 -6.69 -0.92
N ILE A 94 20.69 -6.11 0.24
CA ILE A 94 22.01 -5.59 0.62
C ILE A 94 22.67 -6.60 1.53
N ASP A 95 23.89 -7.01 1.17
CA ASP A 95 24.71 -7.87 2.00
C ASP A 95 25.32 -7.05 3.14
N ASN A 96 25.12 -7.51 4.38
CA ASN A 96 25.49 -6.75 5.56
C ASN A 96 27.01 -6.66 5.77
N GLU A 97 27.76 -7.70 5.38
CA GLU A 97 29.22 -7.74 5.58
C GLU A 97 29.94 -6.89 4.54
N SER A 98 29.64 -7.10 3.26
CA SER A 98 30.27 -6.37 2.15
C SER A 98 29.71 -4.97 1.96
N LYS A 99 28.54 -4.66 2.53
CA LYS A 99 27.78 -3.41 2.35
C LYS A 99 27.46 -3.10 0.88
N LYS A 100 27.36 -4.14 0.05
CA LYS A 100 27.05 -4.04 -1.37
C LYS A 100 25.67 -4.60 -1.67
N ILE A 101 25.09 -4.16 -2.79
CA ILE A 101 23.89 -4.74 -3.34
C ILE A 101 24.23 -6.15 -3.82
N ALA A 102 23.67 -7.17 -3.15
CA ALA A 102 23.81 -8.56 -3.53
C ALA A 102 22.86 -8.89 -4.70
N LYS A 103 21.62 -8.41 -4.64
CA LYS A 103 20.57 -8.65 -5.64
C LYS A 103 19.69 -7.40 -5.82
N GLU A 104 19.22 -7.19 -7.04
CA GLU A 104 18.27 -6.14 -7.42
C GLU A 104 17.12 -6.79 -8.18
N VAL A 105 15.89 -6.40 -7.85
CA VAL A 105 14.67 -6.85 -8.54
C VAL A 105 13.86 -5.62 -8.92
N ASN A 106 13.53 -5.50 -10.21
CA ASN A 106 12.64 -4.46 -10.72
C ASN A 106 11.18 -4.86 -10.45
N LEU A 107 10.43 -3.99 -9.78
CA LEU A 107 9.02 -4.12 -9.45
C LEU A 107 8.17 -3.06 -10.18
N SER A 108 8.76 -2.29 -11.08
CA SER A 108 8.11 -1.20 -11.80
C SER A 108 6.93 -1.73 -12.62
N GLY A 109 5.87 -0.95 -12.60
CA GLY A 109 4.57 -1.36 -13.14
C GLY A 109 3.75 -2.29 -12.24
N HIS A 110 4.25 -2.65 -11.05
CA HIS A 110 3.49 -3.42 -10.07
C HIS A 110 3.35 -2.67 -8.74
N GLN A 111 2.10 -2.42 -8.34
CA GLN A 111 1.80 -1.70 -7.11
C GLN A 111 2.15 -2.53 -5.87
N LYS A 112 2.94 -1.97 -4.95
CA LYS A 112 3.09 -2.55 -3.60
C LYS A 112 1.79 -2.38 -2.82
N LEU A 113 1.20 -3.49 -2.36
CA LEU A 113 -0.04 -3.47 -1.57
C LEU A 113 0.26 -3.37 -0.07
N PHE A 114 1.10 -4.26 0.45
CA PHE A 114 1.55 -4.24 1.85
C PHE A 114 2.76 -5.16 2.06
N ASN A 115 3.34 -5.11 3.27
CA ASN A 115 4.33 -6.09 3.73
C ASN A 115 3.92 -6.71 5.06
N ILE A 116 4.12 -8.02 5.22
CA ILE A 116 3.73 -8.75 6.44
C ILE A 116 4.90 -9.56 6.99
N ARG A 117 5.13 -9.47 8.30
CA ARG A 117 6.06 -10.38 8.98
C ARG A 117 5.29 -11.58 9.52
N VAL A 118 5.40 -12.73 8.85
CA VAL A 118 4.77 -14.00 9.24
C VAL A 118 5.50 -14.62 10.43
N LYS A 119 6.84 -14.72 10.37
CA LYS A 119 7.68 -15.22 11.47
C LYS A 119 8.63 -14.13 11.99
N PRO A 120 8.84 -14.01 13.31
CA PRO A 120 9.78 -13.04 13.87
C PRO A 120 11.20 -13.14 13.31
N THR A 121 11.66 -14.35 13.01
CA THR A 121 13.00 -14.66 12.52
C THR A 121 13.19 -14.44 11.02
N GLU A 122 12.10 -14.27 10.27
CA GLU A 122 12.15 -14.10 8.82
C GLU A 122 11.96 -12.62 8.43
N ALA A 123 12.45 -12.29 7.23
CA ALA A 123 12.13 -11.02 6.61
C ALA A 123 10.64 -10.94 6.25
N PRO A 124 10.06 -9.73 6.14
CA PRO A 124 8.68 -9.56 5.74
C PRO A 124 8.46 -10.07 4.33
N TYR A 125 7.29 -10.63 4.13
CA TYR A 125 6.80 -11.03 2.83
C TYR A 125 6.21 -9.78 2.18
N LEU A 126 6.35 -9.69 0.86
CA LEU A 126 5.95 -8.55 0.07
C LEU A 126 4.70 -8.92 -0.72
N CYS A 127 3.62 -8.17 -0.54
CA CYS A 127 2.40 -8.31 -1.34
C CYS A 127 2.44 -7.29 -2.48
N ILE A 128 2.45 -7.79 -3.70
CA ILE A 128 2.50 -6.98 -4.92
C ILE A 128 1.24 -7.26 -5.72
N ARG A 129 0.67 -6.20 -6.28
CA ARG A 129 -0.45 -6.32 -7.18
C ARG A 129 -0.02 -6.88 -8.53
N HIS A 130 -0.73 -7.91 -8.98
CA HIS A 130 -0.60 -8.44 -10.33
C HIS A 130 -1.99 -8.61 -10.90
N ASP A 131 -2.33 -7.79 -11.91
CA ASP A 131 -3.70 -7.70 -12.44
C ASP A 131 -4.71 -7.38 -11.31
N VAL A 132 -5.75 -8.19 -11.13
CA VAL A 132 -6.78 -8.02 -10.08
C VAL A 132 -6.37 -8.62 -8.73
N ASP A 133 -5.27 -9.36 -8.67
CA ASP A 133 -4.86 -10.15 -7.51
C ASP A 133 -3.72 -9.50 -6.71
N GLY A 134 -3.64 -9.85 -5.42
CA GLY A 134 -2.47 -9.58 -4.59
C GLY A 134 -1.58 -10.82 -4.48
N ILE A 135 -0.36 -10.77 -5.00
CA ILE A 135 0.59 -11.88 -4.99
C ILE A 135 1.58 -11.70 -3.84
N LEU A 136 1.67 -12.70 -2.96
CA LEU A 136 2.54 -12.67 -1.81
C LEU A 136 3.86 -13.39 -2.10
N TRP A 137 4.95 -12.65 -1.96
CA TRP A 137 6.31 -13.11 -2.20
C TRP A 137 7.11 -13.18 -0.91
N LYS A 138 7.75 -14.32 -0.66
CA LYS A 138 8.77 -14.49 0.37
C LYS A 138 10.15 -14.21 -0.21
N LEU A 139 10.95 -13.44 0.52
CA LEU A 139 12.33 -13.15 0.13
C LEU A 139 13.26 -14.22 0.68
N ASN A 140 14.03 -14.85 -0.20
CA ASN A 140 14.99 -15.88 0.12
C ASN A 140 16.42 -15.36 -0.11
N TYR A 141 17.17 -15.20 0.99
CA TYR A 141 18.54 -14.69 0.96
C TYR A 141 19.55 -15.75 0.48
N GLU A 142 19.35 -17.00 0.91
CA GLU A 142 20.30 -18.11 0.72
C GLU A 142 20.21 -18.78 -0.66
N ASN A 143 19.06 -18.69 -1.34
CA ASN A 143 18.85 -19.33 -2.64
C ASN A 143 19.23 -18.43 -3.82
N THR A 144 19.47 -19.04 -4.98
CA THR A 144 19.61 -18.32 -6.27
C THR A 144 18.36 -17.51 -6.60
N ASN A 145 17.18 -18.05 -6.32
CA ASN A 145 15.90 -17.34 -6.48
C ASN A 145 15.65 -16.40 -5.29
N VAL A 146 15.64 -15.10 -5.56
CA VAL A 146 15.48 -14.02 -4.58
C VAL A 146 14.09 -14.00 -3.96
N CYS A 147 13.08 -14.37 -4.75
CA CYS A 147 11.67 -14.32 -4.38
C CYS A 147 10.99 -15.66 -4.65
N GLU A 148 10.13 -16.09 -3.73
CA GLU A 148 9.31 -17.28 -3.83
C GLU A 148 7.84 -16.88 -3.67
N HIS A 149 6.99 -17.32 -4.59
CA HIS A 149 5.55 -17.13 -4.47
C HIS A 149 5.00 -18.03 -3.36
N VAL A 150 4.26 -17.45 -2.41
CA VAL A 150 3.71 -18.20 -1.26
C VAL A 150 2.20 -18.29 -1.30
N SER A 151 1.51 -17.22 -1.71
CA SER A 151 0.05 -17.19 -1.74
C SER A 151 -0.47 -16.13 -2.71
N THR A 152 -1.73 -16.30 -3.12
CA THR A 152 -2.47 -15.37 -3.97
C THR A 152 -3.75 -14.93 -3.29
N LEU A 153 -3.87 -13.62 -3.07
CA LEU A 153 -5.06 -12.94 -2.61
C LEU A 153 -5.94 -12.59 -3.83
N ASN A 154 -6.75 -13.55 -4.27
CA ASN A 154 -7.70 -13.44 -5.36
C ASN A 154 -8.57 -12.17 -5.25
N ALA A 155 -8.67 -11.43 -6.35
CA ALA A 155 -9.39 -10.17 -6.51
C ALA A 155 -9.01 -9.07 -5.51
N PHE A 156 -7.93 -9.24 -4.73
CA PHE A 156 -7.61 -8.30 -3.66
C PHE A 156 -7.18 -6.93 -4.19
N GLY A 157 -6.49 -6.86 -5.34
CA GLY A 157 -6.15 -5.60 -5.99
C GLY A 157 -7.40 -4.82 -6.41
N TYR A 158 -8.42 -5.53 -6.90
CA TYR A 158 -9.73 -4.95 -7.23
C TYR A 158 -10.44 -4.41 -5.98
N VAL A 159 -10.52 -5.23 -4.91
CA VAL A 159 -11.18 -4.81 -3.65
C VAL A 159 -10.49 -3.58 -3.08
N LEU A 160 -9.16 -3.56 -3.08
CA LEU A 160 -8.37 -2.46 -2.52
C LEU A 160 -8.49 -1.17 -3.32
N ALA A 161 -8.51 -1.23 -4.66
CA ALA A 161 -8.73 -0.07 -5.51
C ALA A 161 -10.13 0.56 -5.34
N SER A 162 -11.12 -0.23 -4.92
CA SER A 162 -12.49 0.27 -4.69
C SER A 162 -12.68 1.01 -3.35
N LYS A 163 -11.65 1.09 -2.49
CA LYS A 163 -11.75 1.63 -1.13
C LYS A 163 -10.76 2.77 -0.92
N GLN A 164 -11.16 3.76 -0.13
CA GLN A 164 -10.21 4.65 0.54
C GLN A 164 -9.65 3.89 1.76
N TRP A 165 -8.36 3.55 1.72
CA TRP A 165 -7.73 2.69 2.72
C TRP A 165 -6.46 3.31 3.28
N LYS A 166 -6.13 2.96 4.52
CA LYS A 166 -4.93 3.43 5.23
C LYS A 166 -3.98 2.28 5.56
N TYR A 167 -4.52 1.12 5.91
CA TYR A 167 -3.73 -0.08 6.17
C TYR A 167 -4.34 -1.28 5.48
N SER A 168 -3.48 -2.20 5.06
CA SER A 168 -3.90 -3.50 4.54
C SER A 168 -2.94 -4.59 5.01
N THR A 169 -3.46 -5.79 5.23
CA THR A 169 -2.68 -6.94 5.70
C THR A 169 -3.40 -8.26 5.42
N CYS A 170 -2.80 -9.39 5.78
CA CYS A 170 -3.42 -10.71 5.75
C CYS A 170 -3.07 -11.53 6.99
N SER A 171 -3.78 -12.64 7.20
CA SER A 171 -3.38 -13.58 8.23
C SER A 171 -2.05 -14.26 7.90
N PRO A 172 -1.26 -14.65 8.90
CA PRO A 172 -0.04 -15.45 8.71
C PRO A 172 -0.23 -16.76 7.92
N ASP A 173 -1.42 -17.37 7.95
CA ASP A 173 -1.79 -18.55 7.16
C ASP A 173 -2.43 -18.23 5.80
N PHE A 174 -2.58 -16.94 5.49
CA PHE A 174 -3.15 -16.42 4.24
C PHE A 174 -4.61 -16.81 3.99
N SER A 175 -5.34 -17.29 5.01
CA SER A 175 -6.76 -17.62 4.90
C SER A 175 -7.67 -16.41 4.69
N TYR A 176 -7.24 -15.23 5.15
CA TYR A 176 -7.97 -13.99 4.97
C TYR A 176 -7.07 -12.75 4.83
N SER A 177 -7.62 -11.70 4.24
CA SER A 177 -7.02 -10.37 4.18
C SER A 177 -7.91 -9.32 4.82
N VAL A 178 -7.31 -8.21 5.26
CA VAL A 178 -8.01 -7.12 5.92
C VAL A 178 -7.56 -5.80 5.31
N ILE A 179 -8.54 -4.95 5.02
CA ILE A 179 -8.34 -3.57 4.58
C ILE A 179 -8.99 -2.67 5.63
N ALA A 180 -8.20 -1.80 6.24
CA ALA A 180 -8.71 -0.75 7.12
C ALA A 180 -8.89 0.54 6.31
N ALA A 181 -10.10 1.09 6.35
CA ALA A 181 -10.36 2.44 5.90
C ALA A 181 -9.63 3.46 6.78
N THR A 182 -9.64 4.74 6.41
CA THR A 182 -9.06 5.80 7.24
C THR A 182 -9.72 5.89 8.61
N LYS A 183 -11.05 5.66 8.66
CA LYS A 183 -11.87 5.69 9.88
C LYS A 183 -12.95 4.61 9.82
N GLN A 184 -13.39 4.18 11.00
CA GLN A 184 -14.62 3.41 11.26
C GLN A 184 -14.75 2.02 10.65
N ASN A 185 -14.13 1.69 9.51
CA ASN A 185 -14.49 0.47 8.78
C ASN A 185 -13.28 -0.42 8.51
N LEU A 186 -13.46 -1.71 8.76
CA LEU A 186 -12.56 -2.78 8.31
C LEU A 186 -13.32 -3.66 7.33
N PHE A 187 -12.67 -4.00 6.23
CA PHE A 187 -13.16 -4.97 5.27
C PHE A 187 -12.32 -6.23 5.42
N VAL A 188 -12.94 -7.32 5.82
CA VAL A 188 -12.28 -8.63 5.93
C VAL A 188 -12.69 -9.48 4.75
N TYR A 189 -11.72 -10.00 4.01
CA TYR A 189 -11.93 -10.87 2.87
C TYR A 189 -11.42 -12.27 3.19
N LYS A 190 -12.32 -13.24 3.27
CA LYS A 190 -11.99 -14.66 3.47
C LYS A 190 -12.04 -15.36 2.12
N GLN A 191 -10.98 -16.10 1.81
CA GLN A 191 -10.94 -16.93 0.62
C GLN A 191 -11.50 -18.32 0.93
N ASN A 192 -12.01 -19.01 -0.09
CA ASN A 192 -12.36 -20.42 -0.01
C ASN A 192 -13.42 -20.79 1.05
N CYS A 193 -14.35 -19.88 1.34
CA CYS A 193 -15.49 -20.16 2.22
C CYS A 193 -16.40 -21.21 1.58
N HIS A 194 -16.77 -22.23 2.35
CA HIS A 194 -17.72 -23.24 1.89
C HIS A 194 -19.10 -22.59 1.67
N VAL A 195 -19.80 -23.05 0.63
CA VAL A 195 -21.18 -22.65 0.36
C VAL A 195 -22.04 -23.90 0.41
N ASP A 196 -23.10 -23.87 1.22
CA ASP A 196 -24.03 -25.00 1.36
C ASP A 196 -24.88 -25.21 0.11
N SER A 197 -24.98 -24.19 -0.74
CA SER A 197 -25.68 -24.19 -2.02
C SER A 197 -24.72 -24.33 -3.20
N GLU A 198 -25.10 -25.18 -4.18
CA GLU A 198 -24.29 -25.40 -5.38
C GLU A 198 -24.28 -24.15 -6.27
N LEU A 199 -23.17 -23.42 -6.30
CA LEU A 199 -22.97 -22.36 -7.29
C LEU A 199 -22.53 -23.01 -8.61
N ARG A 200 -23.33 -22.81 -9.65
CA ARG A 200 -23.04 -23.34 -10.99
C ARG A 200 -22.87 -22.20 -11.97
N ASN A 201 -21.73 -22.15 -12.65
CA ASN A 201 -21.55 -21.22 -13.76
C ASN A 201 -22.51 -21.62 -14.89
N ARG A 202 -23.42 -20.71 -15.24
CA ARG A 202 -24.49 -20.95 -16.23
C ARG A 202 -23.97 -21.23 -17.64
N LYS A 203 -22.77 -20.75 -17.99
CA LYS A 203 -22.16 -20.94 -19.32
C LYS A 203 -21.32 -22.22 -19.39
N THR A 204 -20.55 -22.53 -18.35
CA THR A 204 -19.60 -23.66 -18.36
C THR A 204 -20.09 -24.90 -17.61
N ASN A 205 -21.22 -24.80 -16.89
CA ASN A 205 -21.77 -25.84 -16.01
C ASN A 205 -20.82 -26.32 -14.90
N GLN A 206 -19.71 -25.62 -14.66
CA GLN A 206 -18.82 -25.92 -13.54
C GLN A 206 -19.50 -25.60 -12.21
N LYS A 207 -19.36 -26.52 -11.25
CA LYS A 207 -19.81 -26.35 -9.87
C LYS A 207 -18.67 -25.77 -9.04
N PHE A 208 -18.98 -24.76 -8.23
CA PHE A 208 -18.07 -24.11 -7.30
C PHE A 208 -18.59 -24.39 -5.88
N SER A 209 -17.79 -25.09 -5.09
CA SER A 209 -18.07 -25.36 -3.66
C SER A 209 -17.44 -24.32 -2.73
N LYS A 210 -16.66 -23.39 -3.29
CA LYS A 210 -15.88 -22.39 -2.56
C LYS A 210 -16.08 -21.02 -3.17
N VAL A 211 -16.33 -20.02 -2.33
CA VAL A 211 -16.42 -18.61 -2.72
C VAL A 211 -15.56 -17.74 -1.83
N GLY A 212 -15.16 -16.58 -2.35
CA GLY A 212 -14.68 -15.49 -1.50
C GLY A 212 -15.86 -14.80 -0.82
N LYS A 213 -15.73 -14.52 0.48
CA LYS A 213 -16.68 -13.70 1.23
C LYS A 213 -16.01 -12.42 1.72
N GLN A 214 -16.75 -11.32 1.68
CA GLN A 214 -16.33 -10.05 2.26
C GLN A 214 -17.23 -9.70 3.44
N TYR A 215 -16.62 -9.31 4.55
CA TYR A 215 -17.28 -8.85 5.77
C TYR A 215 -16.92 -7.41 6.02
N LEU A 216 -17.88 -6.64 6.55
CA LEU A 216 -17.68 -5.27 7.00
C LEU A 216 -17.76 -5.26 8.53
N ILE A 217 -16.71 -4.78 9.17
CA ILE A 217 -16.67 -4.54 10.61
C ILE A 217 -16.67 -3.02 10.80
N SER A 218 -17.69 -2.51 11.47
CA SER A 218 -17.75 -1.11 11.86
C SER A 218 -17.23 -0.95 13.29
N LEU A 219 -16.16 -0.19 13.43
CA LEU A 219 -15.69 0.32 14.71
C LEU A 219 -16.74 1.31 15.22
N ASN A 220 -17.22 1.11 16.44
CA ASN A 220 -18.13 2.04 17.11
C ASN A 220 -17.38 3.31 17.61
N THR A 221 -16.44 3.82 16.82
CA THR A 221 -15.65 5.02 17.09
C THR A 221 -15.34 5.76 15.79
N THR A 222 -15.24 7.08 15.86
CA THR A 222 -14.77 7.95 14.77
C THR A 222 -13.26 8.19 14.81
N ASP A 223 -12.57 7.57 15.77
CA ASP A 223 -11.13 7.70 15.96
C ASP A 223 -10.36 7.26 14.71
N GLU A 224 -9.25 7.93 14.49
CA GLU A 224 -8.34 7.58 13.43
C GLU A 224 -7.69 6.21 13.72
N ILE A 225 -7.64 5.36 12.70
CA ILE A 225 -6.89 4.11 12.78
C ILE A 225 -5.40 4.44 12.65
N LEU A 226 -4.61 3.99 13.62
CA LEU A 226 -3.15 4.19 13.70
C LEU A 226 -2.36 2.92 13.39
N GLY A 227 -3.01 1.76 13.41
CA GLY A 227 -2.37 0.50 13.08
C GLY A 227 -3.34 -0.65 12.92
N LEU A 228 -2.92 -1.64 12.14
CA LEU A 228 -3.66 -2.85 11.84
C LEU A 228 -2.72 -4.06 11.91
N ARG A 229 -3.14 -5.12 12.59
CA ARG A 229 -2.44 -6.40 12.62
C ARG A 229 -3.44 -7.55 12.57
N ALA A 230 -3.24 -8.48 11.63
CA ALA A 230 -3.95 -9.75 11.61
C ALA A 230 -3.07 -10.87 12.20
N THR A 231 -3.70 -11.76 12.94
CA THR A 231 -3.17 -13.09 13.29
C THR A 231 -3.98 -14.14 12.53
N ASN A 232 -3.95 -15.42 12.92
CA ASN A 232 -4.88 -16.40 12.34
C ASN A 232 -6.24 -16.37 13.04
N GLU A 233 -6.29 -15.85 14.27
CA GLU A 233 -7.47 -15.91 15.14
C GLU A 233 -8.08 -14.53 15.39
N PHE A 234 -7.29 -13.46 15.29
CA PHE A 234 -7.72 -12.13 15.66
C PHE A 234 -7.31 -11.06 14.65
N VAL A 235 -8.13 -10.03 14.56
CA VAL A 235 -7.75 -8.74 13.97
C VAL A 235 -7.62 -7.72 15.09
N VAL A 236 -6.42 -7.15 15.21
CA VAL A 236 -6.09 -6.09 16.16
C VAL A 236 -6.06 -4.77 15.42
N VAL A 237 -6.82 -3.80 15.90
CA VAL A 237 -6.84 -2.43 15.37
C VAL A 237 -6.49 -1.46 16.46
N LEU A 238 -5.45 -0.67 16.23
CA LEU A 238 -5.07 0.43 17.10
C LEU A 238 -5.73 1.70 16.60
N THR A 239 -6.49 2.36 17.45
CA THR A 239 -7.00 3.73 17.25
C THR A 239 -6.32 4.68 18.22
N SER A 240 -6.60 5.98 18.10
CA SER A 240 -6.02 6.99 18.99
C SER A 240 -6.32 6.77 20.48
N ASN A 241 -7.47 6.17 20.81
CA ASN A 241 -7.93 6.04 22.20
C ASN A 241 -8.02 4.60 22.71
N CYS A 242 -8.03 3.60 21.82
CA CYS A 242 -8.20 2.21 22.24
C CYS A 242 -7.59 1.19 21.27
N VAL A 243 -7.49 -0.06 21.75
CA VAL A 243 -7.13 -1.21 20.94
C VAL A 243 -8.37 -2.08 20.81
N HIS A 244 -8.85 -2.27 19.59
CA HIS A 244 -9.92 -3.19 19.27
C HIS A 244 -9.36 -4.56 18.92
N LEU A 245 -10.01 -5.60 19.41
CA LEU A 245 -9.72 -6.99 19.11
C LEU A 245 -10.98 -7.64 18.56
N PHE A 246 -10.91 -8.21 17.36
CA PHE A 246 -12.01 -8.94 16.73
C PHE A 246 -11.60 -10.41 16.59
N ASP A 247 -12.39 -11.33 17.14
CA ASP A 247 -12.19 -12.77 16.95
C ASP A 247 -12.70 -13.17 15.56
N MET A 248 -11.86 -13.85 14.80
CA MET A 248 -12.17 -14.30 13.44
C MET A 248 -13.17 -15.44 13.39
N LYS A 249 -13.44 -16.09 14.53
CA LYS A 249 -14.51 -17.07 14.70
C LYS A 249 -15.89 -16.42 14.78
N ASP A 250 -15.97 -15.17 15.22
CA ASP A 250 -17.24 -14.42 15.29
C ASP A 250 -17.64 -13.83 13.92
N ILE A 251 -16.78 -13.97 12.92
CA ILE A 251 -16.95 -13.41 11.57
C ILE A 251 -17.15 -14.58 10.59
N GLU A 252 -18.37 -15.08 10.43
CA GLU A 252 -18.74 -16.22 9.54
C GLU A 252 -19.74 -15.87 8.43
#